data_AF-A0A929BEV3-F1
#
_entry.id   AF-A0A929BEV3-F1
#
_cell.length_a   1.000
_cell.length_b   1.000
_cell.length_c   1.000
_cell.angle_alpha   90.00
_cell.angle_beta   90.00
_cell.angle_gamma   90.00
#
_symmetry.space_group_name_H-M   'P 1'
#
loop_
_entity.id
_entity.type
_entity.pdbx_description
1 polymer ?
#
loop_
_entity_poly.entity_id
_entity_poly.type
_entity_poly.pdbx_seq_one_letter_code
_entity_poly.pdbx_strand_id
1 'polypeptide(L)'
;MSKLNKNILFLFKNKYFLTLIVFFIWLLIFDQNNLIDRANNIHKQSQLEKEKKNYLQKIEQDEKRMNELKTDKKNLEKFAREQYLMKKDNEDIFVIVDENKKK
;
A
#
# COMPACT_ATOMS: atom_id res chain seq x y z
N MET A 1 -41.02 3.71 30.98
CA MET A 1 -39.54 3.70 30.99
C MET A 1 -38.99 4.94 31.70
N SER A 2 -38.94 4.98 33.04
CA SER A 2 -38.44 6.16 33.78
C SER A 2 -37.82 5.86 35.16
N LYS A 3 -37.68 4.57 35.54
CA LYS A 3 -37.12 4.18 36.85
C LYS A 3 -35.59 4.06 36.88
N LEU A 4 -34.91 4.04 35.72
CA LEU A 4 -33.45 3.91 35.65
C LEU A 4 -32.68 5.20 36.03
N ASN A 5 -33.32 6.38 35.96
CA ASN A 5 -32.60 7.66 36.06
C ASN A 5 -32.20 8.03 37.51
N LYS A 6 -32.96 7.58 38.52
CA LYS A 6 -32.72 7.99 39.92
C LYS A 6 -31.46 7.36 40.51
N ASN A 7 -31.15 6.11 40.12
CA ASN A 7 -29.98 5.39 40.62
C ASN A 7 -28.68 5.90 39.98
N ILE A 8 -28.71 6.21 38.68
CA ILE A 8 -27.60 6.87 37.97
C ILE A 8 -27.25 8.20 38.66
N LEU A 9 -28.26 9.02 38.99
CA LEU A 9 -28.03 10.34 39.60
C LEU A 9 -27.38 10.25 40.99
N PHE A 10 -27.68 9.20 41.75
CA PHE A 10 -27.08 8.95 43.07
C PHE A 10 -25.61 8.50 42.96
N LEU A 11 -25.28 7.69 41.94
CA LEU A 11 -23.90 7.30 41.66
C LEU A 11 -23.04 8.52 41.27
N PHE A 12 -23.58 9.44 40.47
CA PHE A 12 -22.89 10.69 40.09
C PHE A 12 -22.76 11.73 41.23
N LYS A 13 -23.45 11.55 42.36
CA LYS A 13 -23.26 12.40 43.55
C LYS A 13 -22.02 12.04 44.37
N ASN A 14 -21.48 10.82 44.21
CA ASN A 14 -20.30 10.41 44.95
C ASN A 14 -19.03 10.92 44.24
N LYS A 15 -18.30 11.85 44.89
CA LYS A 15 -17.05 12.43 44.37
C LYS A 15 -16.01 11.37 43.98
N TYR A 16 -15.95 10.25 44.72
CA TYR A 16 -15.01 9.17 44.45
C TYR A 16 -15.36 8.37 43.19
N PHE A 17 -16.66 8.24 42.90
CA PHE A 17 -17.13 7.54 41.69
C PHE A 17 -16.85 8.39 40.44
N LEU A 18 -17.06 9.70 40.53
CA LEU A 18 -16.75 10.63 39.44
C LEU A 18 -15.23 10.63 39.13
N THR A 19 -14.37 10.69 40.15
CA THR A 19 -12.91 10.63 39.96
C THR A 19 -12.47 9.30 39.35
N LEU A 20 -13.12 8.20 39.73
CA LEU A 20 -12.84 6.88 39.18
C LEU A 20 -13.27 6.77 37.71
N ILE A 21 -14.43 7.33 37.33
CA ILE A 21 -14.84 7.42 35.92
C ILE A 21 -13.85 8.26 35.12
N VAL A 22 -13.46 9.43 35.61
CA VAL A 22 -12.48 10.28 34.93
C VAL A 22 -11.13 9.57 34.79
N PHE A 23 -10.71 8.82 35.81
CA PHE A 23 -9.50 8.00 35.77
C PHE A 23 -9.59 6.87 34.72
N PHE A 24 -10.72 6.17 34.65
CA PHE A 24 -10.94 5.16 33.61
C PHE A 24 -11.04 5.74 32.21
N ILE A 25 -11.68 6.90 32.04
CA ILE A 25 -11.71 7.62 30.77
C ILE A 25 -10.28 8.05 30.39
N TRP A 26 -9.49 8.53 31.35
CA TRP A 26 -8.10 8.89 31.13
C TRP A 26 -7.27 7.69 30.70
N LEU A 27 -7.39 6.56 31.39
CA LEU A 27 -6.74 5.32 30.97
C LEU A 27 -7.23 4.90 29.58
N LEU A 28 -8.53 4.90 29.29
CA LEU A 28 -9.01 4.43 27.98
C LEU A 28 -8.62 5.34 26.81
N ILE A 29 -8.48 6.65 27.02
CA ILE A 29 -8.16 7.62 25.96
C ILE A 29 -6.64 7.86 25.84
N PHE A 30 -5.90 7.90 26.95
CA PHE A 30 -4.48 8.23 26.98
C PHE A 30 -3.56 7.02 27.16
N ASP A 31 -4.07 5.84 27.53
CA ASP A 31 -3.25 4.63 27.58
C ASP A 31 -2.85 4.18 26.16
N GLN A 32 -1.67 3.56 26.07
CA GLN A 32 -0.96 3.24 24.83
C GLN A 32 -1.68 2.20 23.94
N ASN A 33 -2.82 1.68 24.40
CA ASN A 33 -3.65 0.70 23.70
C ASN A 33 -4.72 1.37 22.83
N ASN A 34 -4.35 2.46 22.16
CA ASN A 34 -5.21 3.17 21.24
C ASN A 34 -5.65 2.20 20.12
N LEU A 35 -6.94 1.86 20.11
CA LEU A 35 -7.52 0.95 19.11
C LEU A 35 -7.29 1.45 17.68
N ILE A 36 -7.15 2.77 17.52
CA ILE A 36 -6.84 3.43 16.26
C ILE A 36 -5.45 3.03 15.76
N ASP A 37 -4.45 3.08 16.64
CA ASP A 37 -3.08 2.71 16.28
C ASP A 37 -2.98 1.24 15.94
N ARG A 38 -3.72 0.39 16.65
CA ARG A 38 -3.80 -1.04 16.33
C ARG A 38 -4.45 -1.31 14.97
N ALA A 39 -5.53 -0.59 14.64
CA ALA A 39 -6.16 -0.70 13.32
C ALA A 39 -5.23 -0.21 12.20
N ASN A 40 -4.55 0.92 12.40
CA ASN A 40 -3.57 1.47 11.47
C ASN A 40 -2.40 0.51 11.24
N ASN A 41 -1.89 -0.11 12.30
CA ASN A 41 -0.79 -1.07 12.23
C ASN A 41 -1.18 -2.34 11.46
N ILE A 42 -2.40 -2.86 11.66
CA ILE A 42 -2.91 -4.00 10.89
C ILE A 42 -3.02 -3.65 9.40
N HIS A 43 -3.55 -2.46 9.08
CA HIS A 43 -3.62 -1.98 7.71
C HIS A 43 -2.23 -1.82 7.09
N LYS A 44 -1.29 -1.21 7.82
CA LYS A 44 0.08 -1.02 7.36
C LYS A 44 0.78 -2.35 7.13
N GLN A 45 0.59 -3.33 8.00
CA GLN A 45 1.13 -4.68 7.83
C GLN A 45 0.61 -5.32 6.55
N SER A 46 -0.70 -5.24 6.29
CA SER A 46 -1.29 -5.78 5.07
C SER A 46 -0.76 -5.10 3.80
N GLN A 47 -0.59 -3.77 3.84
CA GLN A 47 0.01 -3.01 2.74
C GLN A 47 1.46 -3.44 2.46
N LEU A 48 2.28 -3.57 3.50
CA LEU A 48 3.67 -3.99 3.37
C LEU A 48 3.80 -5.41 2.80
N GLU A 49 2.96 -6.35 3.22
CA GLU A 49 2.93 -7.70 2.65
C GLU A 49 2.52 -7.70 1.17
N LYS A 50 1.54 -6.86 0.80
CA LYS A 50 1.13 -6.70 -0.59
C LYS A 50 2.25 -6.11 -1.44
N GLU A 51 2.92 -5.07 -0.94
CA GLU A 51 4.07 -4.46 -1.61
C GLU A 51 5.20 -5.47 -1.80
N LYS A 52 5.55 -6.21 -0.74
CA LYS A 52 6.55 -7.29 -0.79
C LYS A 52 6.22 -8.32 -1.87
N LYS A 53 4.97 -8.81 -1.91
CA LYS A 53 4.53 -9.76 -2.93
C LYS A 53 4.68 -9.19 -4.34
N ASN A 54 4.29 -7.94 -4.55
CA ASN A 54 4.42 -7.28 -5.84
C ASN A 54 5.88 -7.12 -6.27
N TYR A 55 6.78 -6.76 -5.35
CA TYR A 55 8.20 -6.64 -5.65
C TYR A 55 8.84 -8.00 -5.99
N LEU A 56 8.48 -9.06 -5.26
CA LEU A 56 8.94 -10.41 -5.57
C LEU A 56 8.52 -10.85 -6.97
N GLN A 57 7.28 -10.57 -7.37
CA GLN A 57 6.81 -10.84 -8.73
C GLN A 57 7.55 -10.03 -9.79
N LYS A 58 7.85 -8.75 -9.52
CA LYS A 58 8.64 -7.92 -10.44
C LYS A 58 10.06 -8.45 -10.59
N ILE A 59 10.70 -8.82 -9.50
CA ILE A 59 12.05 -9.41 -9.52
C ILE A 59 12.05 -10.68 -10.38
N GLU A 60 11.09 -11.59 -10.19
CA GLU A 60 11.00 -12.81 -11.00
C GLU A 60 10.81 -12.49 -12.51
N GLN A 61 9.98 -11.51 -12.83
CA GLN A 61 9.78 -11.08 -14.22
C GLN A 61 11.05 -10.45 -14.82
N ASP A 62 11.73 -9.61 -14.05
CA ASP A 62 12.94 -8.92 -14.51
C ASP A 62 14.13 -9.88 -14.64
N GLU A 63 14.23 -10.89 -13.76
CA GLU A 63 15.20 -11.98 -13.91
C GLU A 63 14.94 -12.79 -15.19
N LYS A 64 13.68 -13.13 -15.48
CA LYS A 64 13.32 -13.81 -16.74
C LYS A 64 13.71 -12.96 -17.95
N ARG A 65 13.34 -11.67 -17.97
CA ARG A 65 13.74 -10.74 -19.03
C ARG A 65 15.27 -10.66 -19.16
N MET A 66 15.98 -10.56 -18.04
CA MET A 66 17.45 -10.50 -18.03
C MET A 66 18.07 -11.77 -18.62
N ASN A 67 17.53 -12.94 -18.29
CA ASN A 67 17.99 -14.21 -18.84
C ASN A 67 17.71 -14.31 -20.34
N GLU A 68 16.54 -13.87 -20.81
CA GLU A 68 16.20 -13.81 -22.24
C GLU A 68 17.16 -12.89 -23.01
N LEU A 69 17.52 -11.72 -22.45
CA LEU A 69 18.47 -10.79 -23.04
C LEU A 69 19.90 -11.33 -23.08
N LYS A 70 20.33 -12.10 -22.07
CA LYS A 70 21.69 -12.64 -21.97
C LYS A 70 21.91 -13.91 -22.81
N THR A 71 20.88 -14.73 -22.95
CA THR A 71 21.03 -16.10 -23.50
C THR A 71 20.72 -16.13 -25.00
N ASP A 72 19.82 -15.28 -25.49
CA ASP A 72 19.37 -15.30 -26.88
C ASP A 72 19.67 -13.97 -27.59
N LYS A 73 20.68 -14.00 -28.47
CA LYS A 73 21.09 -12.85 -29.30
C LYS A 73 19.96 -12.32 -30.17
N LYS A 74 19.03 -13.18 -30.59
CA LYS A 74 17.87 -12.80 -31.41
C LYS A 74 16.84 -12.05 -30.57
N ASN A 75 16.59 -12.47 -29.33
CA ASN A 75 15.69 -11.76 -28.41
C ASN A 75 16.30 -10.42 -27.97
N LEU A 76 17.62 -10.37 -27.76
CA LEU A 76 18.32 -9.12 -27.48
C LEU A 76 18.20 -8.11 -28.64
N GLU A 77 18.43 -8.55 -29.89
CA GLU A 77 18.26 -7.70 -31.06
C GLU A 77 16.81 -7.22 -31.22
N LYS A 78 15.83 -8.12 -31.03
CA LYS A 78 14.40 -7.76 -31.04
C LYS A 78 14.07 -6.71 -29.99
N PHE A 79 14.53 -6.89 -28.75
CA PHE A 79 14.32 -5.95 -27.65
C PHE A 79 14.95 -4.58 -27.94
N ALA A 80 16.19 -4.55 -28.43
CA ALA A 80 16.89 -3.33 -28.81
C ALA A 80 16.15 -2.56 -29.94
N ARG A 81 15.60 -3.30 -30.92
CA ARG A 81 14.83 -2.71 -32.02
C ARG A 81 13.44 -2.23 -31.59
N GLU A 82 12.72 -2.98 -30.76
CA GLU A 82 11.35 -2.62 -30.36
C GLU A 82 11.29 -1.55 -29.27
N GLN A 83 12.17 -1.63 -28.26
CA GLN A 83 12.13 -0.70 -27.12
C GLN A 83 12.97 0.55 -27.35
N TYR A 84 14.10 0.42 -28.03
CA TYR A 84 15.07 1.51 -28.19
C TYR A 84 15.24 1.96 -29.65
N LEU A 85 14.51 1.35 -30.60
CA LEU A 85 14.58 1.67 -32.03
C LEU A 85 16.03 1.64 -32.56
N MET A 86 16.86 0.74 -32.03
CA MET A 86 18.26 0.61 -32.45
C MET A 86 18.37 0.08 -33.89
N LYS A 87 19.30 0.64 -34.67
CA LYS A 87 19.65 0.21 -36.04
C LYS A 87 21.12 -0.15 -36.16
N LYS A 88 21.45 -0.94 -37.18
CA LYS A 88 22.85 -1.10 -37.63
C LYS A 88 23.24 0.07 -38.52
N ASP A 89 24.54 0.34 -38.63
CA ASP A 89 25.05 1.47 -39.42
C ASP A 89 24.65 1.42 -40.91
N ASN A 90 24.37 0.22 -41.42
CA ASN A 90 23.95 -0.05 -42.79
C ASN A 90 22.43 -0.20 -42.97
N GLU A 91 21.62 0.18 -41.96
CA GLU A 91 20.16 0.08 -42.00
C GLU A 91 19.50 1.44 -41.77
N ASP A 92 18.35 1.67 -42.42
CA ASP A 92 17.49 2.84 -42.22
C ASP A 92 16.15 2.44 -41.60
N ILE A 93 15.76 3.12 -40.52
CA ILE A 93 14.51 2.90 -39.80
C ILE A 93 13.50 3.95 -40.22
N PHE A 94 12.31 3.50 -40.65
CA PHE A 94 11.17 4.36 -40.93
C PHE A 94 10.10 4.14 -39.86
N VAL A 95 9.76 5.19 -39.10
CA VAL A 95 8.65 5.17 -38.13
C VAL A 95 7.44 5.81 -38.78
N ILE A 96 6.42 5.00 -39.09
CA ILE A 96 5.17 5.48 -39.68
C ILE A 96 4.29 6.00 -38.55
N VAL A 97 4.19 7.33 -38.44
CA VAL A 97 3.30 7.99 -37.49
C VAL A 97 2.01 8.32 -38.21
N ASP A 98 0.91 7.73 -37.73
CA ASP A 98 -0.43 8.04 -38.25
C ASP A 98 -0.85 9.43 -37.73
N GLU A 99 -0.91 10.42 -38.62
CA GLU A 99 -1.20 11.83 -38.27
C GLU A 99 -2.59 11.99 -37.63
N ASN A 100 -3.49 11.03 -37.84
CA ASN A 100 -4.84 11.01 -37.28
C ASN A 100 -4.91 10.53 -35.82
N LYS A 101 -3.78 10.11 -35.23
CA LYS A 101 -3.69 9.57 -33.87
C LYS A 101 -3.14 10.56 -32.83
N LYS A 102 -3.34 11.87 -33.05
CA LYS A 102 -3.25 12.88 -31.99
C LYS A 102 -4.61 13.03 -31.31
N LYS A 103 -4.81 12.35 -30.18
CA LYS A 103 -5.78 12.70 -29.14
C LYS A 103 -5.27 12.28 -27.78
#